data_AF-R7N3T2-F1
#
_entry.id   AF-R7N3T2-F1
#
_cell.length_a   1.000
_cell.length_b   1.000
_cell.length_c   1.000
_cell.angle_alpha   90.00
_cell.angle_beta   90.00
_cell.angle_gamma   90.00
#
_symmetry.space_group_name_H-M   'P 1'
#
loop_
_entity.id
_entity.type
_entity.pdbx_description
1 polymer ?
#
loop_
_entity_poly.entity_id
_entity_poly.type
_entity_poly.pdbx_seq_one_letter_code
_entity_poly.pdbx_strand_id
1 'polypeptide(L)' 'MNPAAMFKIMQAKNTFTKNHPKFEAFLRNVMADKIVEGTVIEVSIQRPGEEAITTNIRVQQSDIDLVQSLKELGQL' A
#
# COMPACT_ATOMS: atom_id res chain seq x y z
N MET A 1 -8.46 19.11 9.82
CA MET A 1 -8.78 17.91 10.62
C MET A 1 -8.84 18.30 12.10
N ASN A 2 -9.79 17.77 12.88
CA ASN A 2 -9.90 18.06 14.33
C ASN A 2 -8.92 17.19 15.15
N PRO A 3 -8.25 17.71 16.20
CA PRO A 3 -7.35 16.96 17.09
C PRO A 3 -7.87 15.61 17.59
N ALA A 4 -9.17 15.49 17.92
CA ALA A 4 -9.74 14.23 18.40
C ALA A 4 -9.75 13.13 17.31
N ALA A 5 -9.99 13.51 16.05
CA ALA A 5 -9.93 12.58 14.93
C ALA A 5 -8.48 12.14 14.66
N MET A 6 -7.53 13.06 14.80
CA MET A 6 -6.11 12.76 14.64
C MET A 6 -5.60 11.78 15.69
N PHE A 7 -6.02 11.93 16.96
CA PHE A 7 -5.69 10.98 18.02
C PHE A 7 -6.22 9.56 17.74
N LYS A 8 -7.48 9.44 17.27
CA LYS A 8 -8.06 8.15 16.88
C LYS A 8 -7.27 7.48 15.74
N ILE A 9 -6.86 8.26 14.74
CA ILE A 9 -6.03 7.75 13.63
C ILE A 9 -4.67 7.25 14.14
N MET A 10 -4.01 7.99 15.04
CA MET A 10 -2.75 7.55 15.61
C MET A 10 -2.88 6.24 16.39
N GLN A 11 -3.95 6.09 17.19
CA GLN A 11 -4.20 4.85 17.92
C GLN A 11 -4.45 3.68 16.96
N ALA A 12 -5.28 3.89 15.93
CA ALA A 12 -5.55 2.87 14.92
C ALA A 12 -4.27 2.46 14.17
N LYS A 13 -3.41 3.42 13.80
CA LYS A 13 -2.10 3.17 13.19
C LYS A 13 -1.22 2.32 14.10
N ASN A 14 -1.11 2.67 15.39
CA ASN A 14 -0.29 1.91 16.33
C ASN A 14 -0.77 0.46 16.49
N THR A 15 -2.09 0.26 16.59
CA THR A 15 -2.67 -1.09 16.64
C THR A 15 -2.39 -1.87 15.34
N PHE A 16 -2.53 -1.23 14.18
CA PHE A 16 -2.22 -1.85 12.89
C PHE A 16 -0.75 -2.28 12.79
N THR A 17 0.19 -1.40 13.13
CA THR A 17 1.62 -1.70 13.14
C THR A 17 1.95 -2.84 14.11
N LYS A 18 1.30 -2.88 15.29
CA LYS A 18 1.47 -3.96 16.26
C LYS A 18 0.94 -5.30 15.74
N ASN A 19 -0.20 -5.30 15.06
CA ASN A 19 -0.81 -6.53 14.53
C ASN A 19 -0.08 -7.06 13.29
N HIS A 20 0.57 -6.18 12.51
CA HIS A 20 1.17 -6.51 11.22
C HIS A 20 2.62 -6.01 11.07
N PRO A 21 3.55 -6.33 12.00
CA PRO A 21 4.89 -5.76 12.00
C PRO A 21 5.70 -6.11 10.73
N LYS A 22 5.50 -7.31 10.18
CA LYS A 22 6.16 -7.73 8.93
C LYS A 22 5.65 -6.95 7.72
N PHE A 23 4.34 -6.72 7.65
CA PHE A 23 3.74 -5.98 6.55
C PHE A 23 4.13 -4.51 6.59
N GLU A 24 4.23 -3.92 7.77
CA GLU A 24 4.71 -2.55 7.95
C GLU A 24 6.17 -2.39 7.49
N ALA A 25 7.05 -3.30 7.90
CA ALA A 25 8.45 -3.31 7.45
C ALA A 25 8.56 -3.51 5.94
N PHE A 26 7.75 -4.41 5.36
CA PHE A 26 7.67 -4.62 3.92
C PHE A 26 7.27 -3.33 3.19
N LEU A 27 6.19 -2.66 3.61
CA LEU A 27 5.75 -1.40 3.01
C LEU A 27 6.81 -0.31 3.10
N ARG A 28 7.52 -0.20 4.23
CA ARG A 28 8.63 0.77 4.36
C ARG A 28 9.73 0.53 3.34
N ASN A 29 10.13 -0.72 3.17
CA ASN A 29 11.19 -1.09 2.22
C ASN A 29 10.73 -0.85 0.78
N VAL A 30 9.53 -1.32 0.42
CA VAL A 30 8.97 -1.16 -0.92
C VAL A 30 8.69 0.31 -1.27
N MET A 31 8.34 1.17 -0.31
CA MET A 31 8.18 2.61 -0.56
C MET A 31 9.51 3.36 -0.60
N ALA A 32 10.57 2.83 0.03
CA ALA A 32 11.90 3.42 -0.06
C ALA A 32 12.51 3.20 -1.45
N ASP A 33 12.25 2.04 -2.04
CA ASP A 33 12.63 1.75 -3.42
C ASP A 33 11.57 2.27 -4.40
N LYS A 34 11.99 2.82 -5.55
CA LYS A 34 11.02 3.22 -6.58
C LYS A 34 10.46 1.97 -7.26
N ILE A 35 9.13 1.86 -7.31
CA ILE A 35 8.46 0.97 -8.26
C ILE A 35 8.75 1.49 -9.67
N VAL A 36 9.37 0.66 -10.51
CA VAL A 36 9.74 0.97 -11.89
C VAL A 36 9.02 0.04 -12.88
N GLU A 37 9.01 0.41 -14.15
CA GLU A 37 8.48 -0.44 -15.23
C GLU A 37 9.10 -1.83 -15.17
N GLY A 38 8.26 -2.86 -15.38
CA GLY A 38 8.66 -4.26 -15.31
C GLY A 38 8.66 -4.84 -13.89
N THR A 39 8.49 -4.04 -12.84
CA THR A 39 8.25 -4.54 -11.47
C THR A 39 7.03 -5.46 -11.48
N VAL A 40 7.15 -6.66 -10.90
CA VAL A 40 6.02 -7.58 -10.75
C VAL A 40 5.52 -7.51 -9.32
N ILE A 41 4.24 -7.19 -9.15
CA ILE A 41 3.55 -7.18 -7.86
C ILE A 41 2.56 -8.35 -7.87
N GLU A 42 2.72 -9.26 -6.92
CA GLU A 42 1.76 -10.34 -6.67
C GLU A 42 0.92 -10.00 -5.44
N VAL A 43 -0.39 -10.20 -5.54
CA VAL A 43 -1.32 -10.02 -4.44
C VAL A 43 -2.08 -11.33 -4.24
N SER A 44 -2.09 -11.80 -3.01
CA SER A 44 -2.85 -12.97 -2.60
C SER A 44 -3.82 -12.61 -1.49
N ILE A 45 -5.09 -13.01 -1.66
CA ILE A 45 -6.13 -12.84 -0.67
C ILE A 45 -6.60 -14.21 -0.23
N GLN A 46 -6.46 -14.50 1.07
CA GLN A 46 -6.94 -15.73 1.69
C GLN A 46 -7.97 -15.40 2.75
N ARG A 47 -9.22 -15.82 2.53
CA ARG A 47 -10.27 -15.73 3.54
C ARG A 47 -10.19 -16.95 4.47
N PRO A 48 -10.66 -16.83 5.72
CA PRO A 48 -10.70 -17.98 6.64
C PRO A 48 -11.48 -19.15 6.02
N GLY A 49 -10.82 -20.31 5.88
CA GLY A 49 -11.44 -21.52 5.33
C GLY A 49 -11.53 -21.60 3.80
N GLU A 50 -11.08 -20.57 3.07
CA GLU A 50 -10.99 -20.59 1.61
C GLU A 50 -9.55 -20.79 1.14
N GLU A 51 -9.40 -21.34 -0.07
CA GLU A 51 -8.11 -21.28 -0.76
C GLU A 51 -7.75 -19.84 -1.11
N ALA A 52 -6.45 -19.56 -1.15
CA ALA A 52 -5.96 -18.24 -1.49
C ALA A 52 -6.20 -17.95 -2.98
N ILE A 53 -6.72 -16.77 -3.29
CA ILE A 53 -6.84 -16.27 -4.66
C ILE A 53 -5.67 -15.33 -4.91
N THR A 54 -4.84 -15.67 -5.89
CA THR A 54 -3.62 -14.95 -6.23
C THR A 54 -3.71 -14.35 -7.63
N THR A 55 -3.25 -13.12 -7.78
CA THR A 55 -3.06 -12.46 -9.08
C THR A 55 -1.76 -11.67 -9.08
N ASN A 56 -1.27 -11.31 -10.26
CA ASN A 56 -0.13 -10.41 -10.38
C ASN A 56 -0.38 -9.31 -11.42
N ILE A 57 0.42 -8.26 -11.30
CA ILE A 57 0.57 -7.20 -12.29
C ILE A 57 2.06 -7.04 -12.59
N ARG A 58 2.39 -6.89 -13.86
CA ARG A 58 3.68 -6.35 -14.30
C ARG A 58 3.47 -4.87 -14.61
N VAL A 59 4.06 -4.01 -13.78
CA VAL A 59 3.91 -2.56 -13.89
C VAL A 59 4.36 -2.09 -15.28
N GLN A 60 3.50 -1.35 -15.97
CA GLN A 60 3.79 -0.69 -17.23
C GLN A 60 4.12 0.78 -16.98
N GLN A 61 4.83 1.42 -17.92
CA GLN A 61 5.11 2.85 -17.83
C GLN A 61 3.82 3.69 -17.73
N SER A 62 2.76 3.32 -18.46
CA SER A 62 1.47 4.01 -18.41
C SER A 62 0.83 4.03 -17.01
N ASP A 63 1.09 3.01 -16.18
CA ASP A 63 0.57 2.93 -14.81
C ASP A 63 1.31 3.93 -13.89
N ILE A 64 2.61 4.06 -14.09
CA ILE A 64 3.46 5.01 -13.37
C ILE A 64 3.03 6.44 -13.71
N ASP A 65 2.84 6.73 -15.00
CA ASP A 65 2.43 8.04 -15.49
C ASP A 65 1.06 8.42 -14.92
N LEU A 66 0.10 7.49 -14.90
CA LEU A 66 -1.21 7.69 -14.30
C LEU A 66 -1.12 8.04 -12.81
N VAL A 67 -0.36 7.27 -12.03
CA VAL A 67 -0.21 7.53 -10.58
C VAL A 67 0.47 8.88 -10.34
N GLN A 68 1.44 9.26 -11.18
CA GLN A 68 2.09 10.55 -11.09
C GLN A 68 1.10 11.69 -11.38
N SER A 69 0.31 11.60 -12.46
CA SER A 69 -0.74 12.59 -12.77
C SER A 69 -1.76 12.73 -11.63
N LEU A 70 -2.17 11.62 -11.00
CA LEU A 70 -3.10 11.66 -9.85
C LEU A 70 -2.49 12.34 -8.62
N LYS A 71 -1.19 12.14 -8.36
CA LYS A 71 -0.49 12.83 -7.27
C LYS A 71 -0.43 14.34 -7.51
N GLU A 72 -0.16 14.75 -8.73
CA GLU A 72 -0.11 16.16 -9.11
C GLU A 72 -1.49 16.83 -8.96
N LEU A 73 -2.57 16.15 -9.35
CA LEU A 73 -3.95 16.64 -9.18
C LEU A 73 -4.39 16.74 -7.70
N GLY A 74 -3.98 15.78 -6.86
CA GLY A 74 -4.31 15.76 -5.43
C GLY A 74 -3.43 16.68 -4.56
N GLN A 75 -2.47 17.37 -5.16
CA GLN A 75 -1.59 18.35 -4.52
C GLN A 75 -2.00 19.81 -4.80
N LEU A 76 -3.16 20.04 -5.44
CA LEU A 76 -3.88 21.32 -5.41
C LEU A 76 -4.52 21.54 -4.02
#